data_AF-A0A954JWV2-F1
#
_entry.id   AF-A0A954JWV2-F1
#
_cell.length_a   1.000
_cell.length_b   1.000
_cell.length_c   1.000
_cell.angle_alpha   90.00
_cell.angle_beta   90.00
_cell.angle_gamma   90.00
#
_symmetry.space_group_name_H-M   'P 1'
#
loop_
_entity.id
_entity.type
_entity.pdbx_description
1 polymer ?
#
loop_
_entity_poly.entity_id
_entity_poly.type
_entity_poly.pdbx_seq_one_letter_code
_entity_poly.pdbx_strand_id
1 'polypeptide(L)'
;MMRDSDMTSMGRQTPFSRRDALHQMGAGFGSVSLAPLLARSESAMAANAAMTSPLAPKQVHFPTKAKSVIQLFMPGGPSQVDTFDYKPELVKYA
;
A
#
# COMPACT_ATOMS: atom_id res chain seq x y z
N MET A 1 47.16 35.23 -34.25
CA MET A 1 46.80 36.18 -33.18
C MET A 1 45.47 35.71 -32.61
N MET A 2 45.51 35.09 -31.43
CA MET A 2 44.39 34.40 -30.76
C MET A 2 43.24 35.36 -30.42
N ARG A 3 41.99 34.86 -30.46
CA ARG A 3 40.75 35.62 -30.23
C ARG A 3 40.40 35.63 -28.73
N ASP A 4 39.99 36.79 -28.22
CA ASP A 4 39.58 37.03 -26.82
C ASP A 4 38.31 36.28 -26.37
N SER A 5 37.64 35.55 -27.27
CA SER A 5 36.41 34.81 -26.99
C SER A 5 36.60 33.47 -26.25
N ASP A 6 37.86 33.02 -26.06
CA ASP A 6 38.15 31.73 -25.41
C ASP A 6 38.36 31.82 -23.88
N MET A 7 38.37 33.02 -23.29
CA MET A 7 38.71 33.20 -21.87
C MET A 7 37.49 33.22 -20.92
N THR A 8 36.26 33.19 -21.45
CA THR A 8 35.02 33.33 -20.65
C THR A 8 34.34 32.00 -20.28
N SER A 9 34.91 30.85 -20.67
CA SER A 9 34.33 29.52 -20.38
C SER A 9 34.97 28.82 -19.17
N MET A 10 35.51 29.57 -18.19
CA MET A 10 35.88 28.99 -16.90
C MET A 10 34.59 28.81 -16.08
N GLY A 11 33.92 27.68 -16.26
CA GLY A 11 32.68 27.34 -15.57
C GLY A 11 32.76 27.69 -14.09
N ARG A 12 31.82 28.50 -13.61
CA ARG A 12 31.68 28.87 -12.20
C ARG A 12 31.48 27.58 -11.40
N GLN A 13 32.57 27.08 -10.80
CA GLN A 13 32.53 25.97 -9.85
C GLN A 13 31.77 26.48 -8.63
N THR A 14 30.50 26.10 -8.49
CA THR A 14 29.76 26.33 -7.26
C THR A 14 30.42 25.51 -6.16
N PRO A 15 30.92 26.12 -5.07
CA PRO A 15 31.58 25.37 -4.01
C PRO A 15 30.59 24.38 -3.41
N PHE A 16 30.99 23.11 -3.33
CA PHE A 16 30.17 22.03 -2.80
C PHE A 16 29.78 22.34 -1.35
N SER A 17 28.51 22.71 -1.11
CA SER A 17 28.06 23.10 0.21
C SER A 17 27.90 21.86 1.09
N ARG A 18 28.09 22.03 2.40
CA ARG A 18 27.73 20.99 3.40
C ARG A 18 26.29 20.53 3.22
N ARG A 19 25.40 21.42 2.79
CA ARG A 19 24.00 21.11 2.50
C ARG A 19 23.86 20.18 1.30
N ASP A 20 24.61 20.45 0.23
CA ASP A 20 24.64 19.62 -0.98
C ASP A 20 25.22 18.23 -0.68
N ALA A 21 26.28 18.18 0.14
CA ALA A 21 26.85 16.94 0.64
C ALA A 21 25.83 16.11 1.42
N LEU A 22 25.12 16.72 2.37
CA LEU A 22 24.09 16.05 3.16
C LEU A 22 22.91 15.60 2.30
N HIS A 23 22.47 16.41 1.33
CA HIS A 23 21.42 16.01 0.39
C HIS A 23 21.84 14.83 -0.48
N GLN A 24 23.07 14.84 -1.01
CA GLN A 24 23.58 13.77 -1.86
C GLN A 24 23.79 12.46 -1.09
N MET A 25 24.33 12.53 0.13
CA MET A 25 24.56 11.35 0.98
C MET A 25 23.25 10.76 1.50
N GLY A 26 22.29 11.60 1.91
CA GLY A 26 20.97 11.14 2.39
C GLY A 26 20.13 10.50 1.29
N ALA A 27 20.10 11.09 0.10
CA ALA A 27 19.36 10.54 -1.04
C ALA A 27 20.05 9.30 -1.65
N GLY A 28 21.39 9.29 -1.72
CA GLY A 28 22.17 8.20 -2.33
C GLY A 28 22.24 6.94 -1.47
N PHE A 29 22.35 7.06 -0.14
CA PHE A 29 22.38 5.88 0.73
C PHE A 29 20.99 5.22 0.81
N GLY A 30 19.92 6.01 0.86
CA GLY A 30 18.55 5.50 0.82
C GLY A 30 18.24 4.71 -0.46
N SER A 31 18.76 5.15 -1.61
CA SER A 31 18.52 4.44 -2.88
C SER A 31 19.14 3.03 -2.92
N VAL A 32 20.24 2.78 -2.20
CA VAL A 32 20.86 1.44 -2.12
C VAL A 32 19.95 0.46 -1.38
N SER A 33 19.24 0.92 -0.34
CA SER A 33 18.25 0.11 0.38
C SER A 33 16.92 -0.01 -0.37
N LEU A 34 16.53 1.03 -1.11
CA LEU A 34 15.28 1.06 -1.87
C LEU A 34 15.33 0.18 -3.13
N ALA A 35 16.47 0.11 -3.82
CA ALA A 35 16.65 -0.71 -5.03
C ALA A 35 16.23 -2.19 -4.86
N PRO A 36 16.68 -2.93 -3.83
CA PRO A 36 16.24 -4.31 -3.62
C PRO A 36 14.76 -4.42 -3.22
N LEU A 37 14.19 -3.42 -2.54
CA LEU A 37 12.76 -3.39 -2.21
C LEU A 37 11.90 -3.21 -3.45
N LEU A 38 12.31 -2.33 -4.38
CA LEU A 38 11.62 -2.13 -5.65
C LEU A 38 11.74 -3.38 -6.54
N ALA A 39 12.94 -3.96 -6.68
CA ALA A 39 13.13 -5.20 -7.43
C ALA A 39 12.28 -6.35 -6.85
N ARG A 40 12.16 -6.45 -5.52
CA ARG A 40 11.28 -7.41 -4.86
C ARG A 40 9.80 -7.09 -5.10
N SER A 41 9.40 -5.82 -5.11
CA SER A 41 8.03 -5.42 -5.41
C SER A 41 7.64 -5.74 -6.86
N GLU A 42 8.52 -5.51 -7.83
CA GLU A 42 8.30 -5.86 -9.23
C GLU A 42 8.21 -7.36 -9.41
N SER A 43 9.11 -8.12 -8.78
CA SER A 43 9.06 -9.58 -8.76
C SER A 43 7.79 -10.11 -8.08
N ALA A 44 7.36 -9.50 -6.97
CA ALA A 44 6.12 -9.86 -6.28
C ALA A 44 4.86 -9.49 -7.09
N MET A 45 4.91 -8.41 -7.88
CA MET A 45 3.84 -7.98 -8.77
C MET A 45 3.75 -8.91 -9.99
N ALA A 46 4.90 -9.32 -10.55
CA ALA A 46 4.99 -10.32 -11.60
C ALA A 46 4.56 -11.72 -11.13
N ALA A 47 4.92 -12.11 -9.90
CA ALA A 47 4.47 -13.37 -9.29
C ALA A 47 2.96 -13.36 -8.99
N ASN A 48 2.39 -12.23 -8.56
CA ASN A 48 0.94 -12.08 -8.40
C ASN A 48 0.18 -12.14 -9.74
N ALA A 49 0.79 -11.76 -10.86
CA ALA A 49 0.18 -11.94 -12.18
C ALA A 49 0.13 -13.43 -12.60
N ALA A 50 1.06 -14.25 -12.09
CA ALA A 50 1.14 -15.68 -12.39
C ALA A 50 0.36 -16.57 -11.41
N MET A 51 0.04 -16.08 -10.20
CA MET A 51 -0.71 -16.80 -9.19
C MET A 51 -2.16 -16.28 -9.11
N THR A 52 -3.13 -17.17 -9.22
CA THR A 52 -4.52 -16.86 -8.84
C THR A 52 -4.52 -16.37 -7.38
N SER A 53 -4.75 -15.07 -7.19
CA SER A 53 -4.83 -14.45 -5.85
C SER A 53 -5.74 -15.29 -4.94
N PRO A 54 -5.38 -15.53 -3.67
CA PRO A 54 -6.28 -16.18 -2.71
C PRO A 54 -7.61 -15.42 -2.53
N LEU A 55 -7.61 -14.12 -2.85
CA LEU A 55 -8.77 -13.24 -2.87
C LEU A 55 -9.34 -13.04 -4.28
N ALA A 56 -8.86 -13.79 -5.27
CA ALA A 56 -9.43 -13.76 -6.61
C ALA A 56 -10.92 -14.14 -6.53
N PRO A 57 -11.79 -13.43 -7.25
CA PRO A 57 -13.19 -13.81 -7.34
C PRO A 57 -13.31 -15.27 -7.81
N LYS A 58 -13.86 -16.13 -6.95
CA LYS A 58 -14.15 -17.51 -7.33
C LYS A 58 -15.31 -17.54 -8.31
N GLN A 59 -15.25 -18.46 -9.27
CA GLN A 59 -16.36 -18.69 -10.17
C GLN A 59 -17.57 -19.14 -9.34
N VAL A 60 -18.64 -18.36 -9.40
CA VAL A 60 -19.90 -18.67 -8.75
C VAL A 60 -20.57 -19.83 -9.49
N HIS A 61 -21.18 -20.76 -8.74
CA HIS A 61 -21.93 -21.88 -9.35
C HIS A 61 -23.14 -21.41 -10.17
N PHE A 62 -23.66 -20.21 -9.86
CA PHE A 62 -24.80 -19.61 -10.56
C PHE A 62 -24.51 -18.14 -10.90
N PRO A 63 -24.90 -17.64 -12.08
CA PRO A 63 -24.73 -16.24 -12.44
C PRO A 63 -25.75 -15.38 -11.67
N THR A 64 -25.34 -14.86 -10.51
CA THR A 64 -26.18 -13.97 -9.69
C THR A 64 -25.55 -12.58 -9.56
N LYS A 65 -26.38 -11.54 -9.72
CA LYS A 65 -26.05 -10.17 -9.33
C LYS A 65 -26.66 -9.90 -7.95
N ALA A 66 -25.85 -9.45 -6.99
CA ALA A 66 -26.38 -9.06 -5.69
C ALA A 66 -27.28 -7.82 -5.86
N LYS A 67 -28.53 -7.91 -5.39
CA LYS A 67 -29.50 -6.80 -5.48
C LYS A 67 -29.35 -5.80 -4.33
N SER A 68 -28.95 -6.28 -3.15
CA SER A 68 -28.71 -5.45 -1.95
C SER A 68 -27.77 -6.18 -1.00
N VAL A 69 -26.99 -5.42 -0.22
CA VAL A 69 -26.10 -5.93 0.83
C VAL A 69 -26.52 -5.30 2.16
N ILE A 70 -26.83 -6.13 3.15
CA ILE A 70 -27.18 -5.68 4.52
C ILE A 70 -25.99 -6.02 5.43
N GLN A 71 -25.31 -4.99 5.91
CA GLN A 71 -24.20 -5.12 6.86
C GLN A 71 -24.70 -4.73 8.26
N LEU A 72 -24.70 -5.70 9.17
CA LEU A 72 -25.12 -5.48 10.56
C LEU A 72 -23.88 -5.26 11.43
N PHE A 73 -23.71 -4.05 11.97
CA PHE A 73 -22.63 -3.74 12.92
C PHE A 73 -23.19 -3.85 14.35
N MET A 74 -22.90 -4.98 15.01
CA MET A 74 -23.33 -5.23 16.39
C MET A 74 -22.09 -5.39 17.27
N PRO A 75 -21.79 -4.46 18.20
CA PRO A 75 -20.73 -4.67 19.17
C PRO A 75 -21.10 -5.89 20.05
N GLY A 76 -20.26 -6.94 20.00
CA GLY A 76 -20.48 -8.19 20.73
C GLY A 76 -21.16 -9.31 19.93
N GLY A 77 -21.70 -9.03 18.74
CA GLY A 77 -22.43 -10.00 17.93
C GLY A 77 -23.71 -10.51 18.61
N PRO A 78 -24.62 -11.14 17.85
CA PRO A 78 -25.77 -11.80 18.46
C PRO A 78 -25.24 -13.06 19.17
N SER A 79 -25.30 -13.08 20.50
CA SER A 79 -24.95 -14.27 21.27
C SER A 79 -25.82 -15.42 20.80
N GLN A 80 -25.24 -16.60 20.56
CA GLN A 80 -26.03 -17.80 20.24
C GLN A 80 -27.09 -18.08 21.32
N VAL A 81 -26.81 -17.68 22.56
CA VAL A 81 -27.71 -17.78 23.72
C VAL A 81 -28.92 -16.84 23.63
N ASP A 82 -28.83 -15.75 22.87
CA ASP A 82 -29.88 -14.72 22.75
C ASP A 82 -30.61 -14.73 21.41
N THR A 83 -30.13 -15.49 20.40
CA THR A 83 -30.67 -15.35 19.04
C THR A 83 -31.90 -16.24 18.80
N PHE A 84 -32.07 -17.33 19.56
CA PHE A 84 -33.12 -18.32 19.25
C PHE A 84 -33.72 -19.05 20.46
N ASP A 85 -33.46 -18.59 21.69
CA ASP A 85 -34.04 -19.23 22.89
C ASP A 85 -35.12 -18.32 23.49
N TYR A 86 -36.39 -18.65 23.22
CA TYR A 86 -37.50 -17.96 23.86
C TYR A 86 -37.50 -18.29 25.35
N LYS A 87 -37.17 -17.31 26.20
CA LYS A 87 -37.13 -17.44 27.65
C LYS A 87 -38.44 -16.93 28.27
N PRO A 88 -39.48 -17.77 28.41
CA PRO A 88 -40.78 -17.34 28.96
C PRO A 88 -40.68 -16.81 30.39
N GLU A 89 -39.68 -17.24 31.16
CA GLU A 89 -39.48 -16.79 32.53
C GLU A 89 -39.05 -15.33 32.66
N LEU A 90 -38.45 -14.73 31.62
CA LEU A 90 -38.09 -13.30 31.62
C LEU A 90 -39.31 -12.39 31.55
N VAL A 91 -40.44 -12.88 31.03
CA VAL A 91 -41.72 -12.14 31.02
C VAL A 91 -42.33 -12.06 32.44
N LYS A 92 -41.98 -13.00 33.33
CA LYS A 92 -42.53 -13.07 34.69
C LYS A 92 -41.97 -12.01 35.64
N TYR A 93 -40.77 -11.49 35.35
CA TYR A 93 -40.05 -10.52 36.20
C TYR A 93 -39.78 -9.18 35.48
N ALA A 94 -40.41 -8.97 34.32
CA ALA A 94 -40.37 -7.71 33.58
C ALA A 94 -41.37 -6.68 34.14
#